data_AF-A9TFI2-F1
#
_entry.id   AF-A9TFI2-F1
#
_cell.length_a   1.000
_cell.length_b   1.000
_cell.length_c   1.000
_cell.angle_alpha   90.00
_cell.angle_beta   90.00
_cell.angle_gamma   90.00
#
_symmetry.space_group_name_H-M   'P 1'
#
loop_
_entity.id
_entity.type
_entity.pdbx_description
1 polymer ?
#
loop_
_entity_poly.entity_id
_entity_poly.type
_entity_poly.pdbx_seq_one_letter_code
_entity_poly.pdbx_strand_id
1 'polypeptide(L)'
;MAPYARPKFVLFGASMTEYSFCHGGWGAALANLYCRKADIVLRGYRGWNTRRALEVLDNFFPKDAENQPELVVVFFGANDGAFPMPSGRGQHVPLPEFEDNLCRISAHLQGLSDKTRVILTTAPPIYEPARLEAGRAKHGEKGAKYLDRTNERACQYAAACRRAAHRMGAGIIDLWTSIQRQPDWQTSCLTDGMHLSAQGSGVMLEELLKVLKDSPWQPSLHYDAMPEDLLGPHIYNFLHPCEEDVEEARVSS
;
A
#
# COMPACT_ATOMS: atom_id res chain seq x y z
N MET A 1 29.41 -11.80 10.59
CA MET A 1 28.65 -11.60 9.35
C MET A 1 27.43 -10.76 9.70
N ALA A 2 27.11 -9.73 8.92
CA ALA A 2 25.84 -9.03 9.11
C ALA A 2 24.70 -10.06 8.93
N PRO A 3 23.68 -10.06 9.80
CA PRO A 3 22.55 -10.98 9.65
C PRO A 3 21.90 -10.75 8.28
N TYR A 4 21.58 -11.84 7.58
CA TYR A 4 20.83 -11.76 6.33
C TYR A 4 19.44 -11.17 6.61
N ALA A 5 19.14 -10.01 6.01
CA ALA A 5 17.85 -9.35 6.12
C ALA A 5 17.24 -9.20 4.72
N ARG A 6 15.98 -9.60 4.57
CA ARG A 6 15.24 -9.38 3.32
C ARG A 6 14.92 -7.89 3.15
N PRO A 7 14.81 -7.39 1.91
CA PRO A 7 14.22 -6.09 1.65
C PRO A 7 12.85 -5.93 2.32
N LYS A 8 12.56 -4.73 2.85
CA LYS A 8 11.30 -4.42 3.52
C LYS A 8 10.43 -3.53 2.66
N PHE A 9 9.21 -3.99 2.41
CA PHE A 9 8.17 -3.21 1.75
C PHE A 9 7.14 -2.79 2.79
N VAL A 10 7.06 -1.50 3.08
CA VAL A 10 6.15 -0.96 4.09
C VAL A 10 4.88 -0.46 3.42
N LEU A 11 3.73 -0.97 3.84
CA LEU A 11 2.42 -0.46 3.44
C LEU A 11 1.98 0.56 4.48
N PHE A 12 1.99 1.85 4.14
CA PHE A 12 1.69 2.95 5.06
C PHE A 12 0.42 3.68 4.64
N GLY A 13 -0.57 3.75 5.52
CA GLY A 13 -1.84 4.37 5.13
C GLY A 13 -2.92 4.32 6.19
N ALA A 14 -4.16 4.57 5.75
CA ALA A 14 -5.33 4.51 6.62
C ALA A 14 -5.99 3.12 6.62
N SER A 15 -7.32 3.05 6.68
CA SER A 15 -8.06 1.78 6.72
C SER A 15 -7.89 0.91 5.48
N MET A 16 -7.68 1.49 4.31
CA MET A 16 -7.40 0.73 3.08
C MET A 16 -6.11 -0.07 3.15
N THR A 17 -5.15 0.44 3.92
CA THR A 17 -3.91 -0.24 4.23
C THR A 17 -4.12 -1.22 5.38
N GLU A 18 -4.81 -0.82 6.47
CA GLU A 18 -5.10 -1.70 7.61
C GLU A 18 -5.82 -2.99 7.18
N TYR A 19 -6.81 -2.86 6.30
CA TYR A 19 -7.61 -3.98 5.81
C TYR A 19 -6.95 -4.75 4.66
N SER A 20 -5.76 -4.35 4.21
CA SER A 20 -5.07 -5.02 3.10
C SER A 20 -4.63 -6.44 3.44
N PHE A 21 -4.57 -6.80 4.72
CA PHE A 21 -4.26 -8.16 5.20
C PHE A 21 -5.51 -8.98 5.55
N CYS A 22 -6.72 -8.42 5.42
CA CYS A 22 -7.95 -9.19 5.54
C CYS A 22 -8.06 -10.22 4.40
N HIS A 23 -8.99 -11.18 4.53
CA HIS A 23 -9.21 -12.18 3.48
C HIS A 23 -9.54 -11.52 2.13
N GLY A 24 -8.78 -11.87 1.10
CA GLY A 24 -8.88 -11.25 -0.24
C GLY A 24 -8.20 -9.88 -0.35
N GLY A 25 -7.51 -9.40 0.68
CA GLY A 25 -6.82 -8.13 0.69
C GLY A 25 -5.49 -8.14 -0.10
N TRP A 26 -5.17 -6.99 -0.69
CA TRP A 26 -4.01 -6.83 -1.57
C TRP A 26 -2.66 -6.98 -0.86
N GLY A 27 -2.59 -6.62 0.42
CA GLY A 27 -1.37 -6.75 1.25
C GLY A 27 -1.06 -8.21 1.58
N ALA A 28 -2.08 -9.02 1.90
CA ALA A 28 -1.91 -10.46 2.08
C ALA A 28 -1.49 -11.14 0.77
N ALA A 29 -2.12 -10.78 -0.35
CA ALA A 29 -1.75 -11.29 -1.66
C ALA A 29 -0.31 -10.89 -2.05
N LEU A 30 0.09 -9.65 -1.77
CA LEU A 30 1.47 -9.18 -1.96
C LEU A 30 2.46 -9.98 -1.11
N ALA A 31 2.16 -10.20 0.18
CA ALA A 31 3.02 -10.98 1.07
C ALA A 31 3.21 -12.43 0.60
N ASN A 32 2.14 -13.04 0.09
CA ASN A 32 2.22 -14.37 -0.53
C ASN A 32 3.11 -14.35 -1.78
N LEU A 33 2.97 -13.35 -2.65
CA LEU A 33 3.74 -13.23 -3.88
C LEU A 33 5.23 -12.98 -3.64
N TYR A 34 5.58 -12.22 -2.60
CA TYR A 34 6.96 -11.92 -2.20
C TYR A 34 7.49 -12.89 -1.15
N CYS A 35 6.83 -14.04 -0.95
CA CYS A 35 7.33 -15.10 -0.08
C CYS A 35 8.79 -15.41 -0.44
N ARG A 36 9.65 -15.45 0.58
CA ARG A 36 11.11 -15.66 0.44
C ARG A 36 11.84 -14.57 -0.36
N LYS A 37 11.23 -13.41 -0.65
CA LYS A 37 11.87 -12.33 -1.43
C LYS A 37 11.93 -11.00 -0.68
N ALA A 38 10.83 -10.61 -0.03
CA ALA A 38 10.74 -9.36 0.74
C ALA A 38 9.80 -9.54 1.93
N ASP A 39 10.07 -8.81 3.01
CA ASP A 39 9.17 -8.73 4.15
C ASP A 39 8.14 -7.61 3.91
N ILE A 40 6.85 -7.97 3.92
CA ILE A 40 5.76 -6.99 3.78
C ILE A 40 5.31 -6.54 5.16
N VAL A 41 5.53 -5.27 5.48
CA VAL A 41 5.28 -4.68 6.79
C VAL A 41 4.05 -3.78 6.75
N LEU A 42 3.06 -4.07 7.59
CA LEU A 42 1.84 -3.29 7.70
C LEU A 42 1.99 -2.10 8.66
N ARG A 43 1.63 -0.90 8.20
CA ARG A 43 1.47 0.35 8.96
C ARG A 43 0.17 1.06 8.54
N GLY A 44 -0.94 0.34 8.63
CA GLY A 44 -2.29 0.85 8.36
C GLY A 44 -3.01 1.29 9.62
N TYR A 45 -3.61 2.48 9.60
CA TYR A 45 -4.29 3.07 10.75
C TYR A 45 -5.65 3.64 10.37
N ARG A 46 -6.71 2.89 10.63
CA ARG A 46 -8.09 3.29 10.37
C ARG A 46 -8.39 4.65 10.98
N GLY A 47 -9.02 5.49 10.17
CA GLY A 47 -9.45 6.81 10.58
C GLY A 47 -8.42 7.91 10.36
N TRP A 48 -7.15 7.56 10.13
CA TRP A 48 -6.08 8.55 9.95
C TRP A 48 -6.18 9.30 8.63
N ASN A 49 -5.67 10.52 8.65
CA ASN A 49 -5.46 11.39 7.50
C ASN A 49 -3.97 11.75 7.42
N THR A 50 -3.60 12.55 6.43
CA THR A 50 -2.19 12.93 6.21
C THR A 50 -1.58 13.76 7.33
N ARG A 51 -2.36 14.53 8.11
CA ARG A 51 -1.85 15.24 9.31
C ARG A 51 -1.33 14.26 10.35
N ARG A 52 -2.12 13.23 10.66
CA ARG A 52 -1.72 12.18 11.61
C ARG A 52 -0.52 11.39 11.12
N ALA A 53 -0.44 11.15 9.81
CA ALA A 53 0.71 10.49 9.21
C ALA A 53 2.00 11.29 9.42
N LEU A 54 1.97 12.61 9.22
CA LEU A 54 3.13 13.49 9.44
C LEU A 54 3.63 13.49 10.89
N GLU A 55 2.72 13.47 11.86
CA GLU A 55 3.05 13.51 13.30
C GLU A 55 3.92 12.32 13.75
N VAL A 56 3.94 11.22 13.00
CA VAL A 56 4.60 9.97 13.41
C VAL A 56 5.72 9.51 12.50
N LEU A 57 6.09 10.29 11.48
CA LEU A 57 7.08 9.88 10.48
C LEU A 57 8.43 9.52 11.12
N ASP A 58 8.94 10.35 12.03
CA ASP A 58 10.21 10.07 12.72
C ASP A 58 10.13 8.83 13.63
N ASN A 59 8.95 8.51 14.15
CA ASN A 59 8.75 7.34 15.00
C ASN A 59 8.68 6.04 14.19
N PHE A 60 8.04 6.07 13.01
CA PHE A 60 7.86 4.88 12.17
C PHE A 60 9.00 4.68 11.17
N PHE A 61 9.63 5.78 10.76
CA PHE A 61 10.70 5.85 9.78
C PHE A 61 11.82 6.76 10.29
N PRO A 62 12.50 6.38 11.39
CA PRO A 62 13.64 7.14 11.88
C PRO A 62 14.77 7.10 10.85
N LYS A 63 15.42 8.24 10.59
CA LYS A 63 16.48 8.35 9.56
C LYS A 63 17.75 7.58 9.91
N ASP A 64 17.97 7.35 11.21
CA ASP A 64 19.10 6.61 11.77
C ASP A 64 18.79 5.11 11.98
N ALA A 65 17.65 4.61 11.50
CA ALA A 65 17.36 3.18 11.54
C ALA A 65 18.40 2.40 10.73
N GLU A 66 18.97 1.36 11.35
CA GLU A 66 19.96 0.48 10.70
C GLU A 66 19.41 -0.16 9.41
N ASN A 67 18.12 -0.53 9.42
CA ASN A 67 17.43 -1.16 8.29
C ASN A 67 16.34 -0.24 7.77
N GLN A 68 16.61 0.45 6.65
CA GLN A 68 15.63 1.28 5.95
C GLN A 68 14.79 0.46 4.96
N PRO A 69 13.53 0.85 4.68
CA PRO A 69 12.70 0.14 3.72
C PRO A 69 13.13 0.44 2.27
N GLU A 70 13.15 -0.58 1.42
CA GLU A 70 13.39 -0.45 -0.02
C GLU A 70 12.15 0.09 -0.73
N LEU A 71 10.95 -0.19 -0.22
CA LEU A 71 9.70 0.32 -0.77
C LEU A 71 8.78 0.82 0.34
N VAL A 72 8.17 1.98 0.12
CA VAL A 72 7.03 2.44 0.92
C VAL A 72 5.87 2.79 0.00
N VAL A 73 4.74 2.09 0.17
CA VAL A 73 3.49 2.37 -0.53
C VAL A 73 2.60 3.20 0.39
N VAL A 74 2.37 4.46 0.02
CA VAL A 74 1.65 5.46 0.81
C VAL A 74 0.21 5.60 0.30
N PHE A 75 -0.77 5.28 1.15
CA PHE A 75 -2.17 5.20 0.76
C PHE A 75 -3.10 5.99 1.70
N PHE A 76 -3.20 7.29 1.43
CA PHE A 76 -4.07 8.26 2.11
C PHE A 76 -4.97 9.00 1.10
N GLY A 77 -5.86 9.87 1.58
CA GLY A 77 -6.71 10.71 0.71
C GLY A 77 -8.21 10.47 0.88
N ALA A 78 -8.64 9.22 1.13
CA ALA A 78 -10.07 8.94 1.34
C ALA A 78 -10.59 9.69 2.57
N ASN A 79 -9.84 9.68 3.67
CA ASN A 79 -10.21 10.35 4.91
C ASN A 79 -10.06 11.88 4.82
N ASP A 80 -8.97 12.34 4.21
CA ASP A 80 -8.67 13.74 3.94
C ASP A 80 -9.79 14.41 3.12
N GLY A 81 -10.32 13.67 2.13
CA GLY A 81 -11.42 14.07 1.26
C GLY A 81 -12.81 14.12 1.90
N ALA A 82 -12.95 13.75 3.18
CA ALA A 82 -14.22 13.90 3.90
C ALA A 82 -14.71 15.35 3.91
N PHE A 83 -16.01 15.55 4.13
CA PHE A 83 -16.54 16.88 4.41
C PHE A 83 -16.01 17.40 5.77
N PRO A 84 -15.71 18.71 5.87
CA PRO A 84 -15.39 19.32 7.16
C PRO A 84 -16.56 19.15 8.12
N MET A 85 -16.26 18.76 9.35
CA MET A 85 -17.25 18.72 10.42
C MET A 85 -17.27 20.06 11.16
N PRO A 86 -18.44 20.59 11.56
CA PRO A 86 -18.53 21.81 12.36
C PRO A 86 -17.72 21.77 13.66
N SER A 87 -17.49 20.58 14.21
CA SER A 87 -16.70 20.38 15.42
C SER A 87 -15.19 20.58 15.24
N GLY A 88 -14.70 20.67 13.99
CA GLY A 88 -13.26 20.67 13.67
C GLY A 88 -12.55 19.33 13.92
N ARG A 89 -13.23 18.34 14.53
CA ARG A 89 -12.66 17.02 14.90
C ARG A 89 -12.86 15.94 13.83
N GLY A 90 -13.25 16.35 12.62
CA GLY A 90 -13.44 15.44 11.49
C GLY A 90 -12.11 14.95 10.89
N GLN A 91 -12.21 14.09 9.88
CA GLN A 91 -11.05 13.54 9.19
C GLN A 91 -10.51 14.45 8.08
N HIS A 92 -11.28 15.49 7.73
CA HIS A 92 -10.99 16.38 6.62
C HIS A 92 -9.64 17.11 6.76
N VAL A 93 -8.89 17.13 5.67
CA VAL A 93 -7.69 17.95 5.48
C VAL A 93 -7.90 18.78 4.21
N PRO A 94 -7.81 20.12 4.24
CA PRO A 94 -7.96 20.96 3.05
C PRO A 94 -7.07 20.52 1.90
N LEU A 95 -7.57 20.62 0.66
CA LEU A 95 -6.89 20.09 -0.52
C LEU A 95 -5.44 20.59 -0.71
N PRO A 96 -5.12 21.89 -0.54
CA PRO A 96 -3.73 22.35 -0.63
C PRO A 96 -2.83 21.76 0.45
N GLU A 97 -3.35 21.61 1.66
CA GLU A 97 -2.63 21.01 2.79
C GLU A 97 -2.42 19.51 2.58
N PHE A 98 -3.40 18.79 2.03
CA PHE A 98 -3.26 17.39 1.69
C PHE A 98 -2.13 17.16 0.67
N GLU A 99 -2.06 17.99 -0.38
CA GLU A 99 -0.98 17.92 -1.37
C GLU A 99 0.40 18.19 -0.74
N ASP A 100 0.51 19.24 0.08
CA ASP A 100 1.74 19.56 0.82
C ASP A 100 2.15 18.43 1.77
N ASN A 101 1.20 17.87 2.51
CA ASN A 101 1.47 16.78 3.43
C ASN A 101 2.01 15.55 2.69
N LEU A 102 1.45 15.19 1.54
CA LEU A 102 1.99 14.10 0.71
C LEU A 102 3.41 14.39 0.24
N CYS A 103 3.71 15.63 -0.21
CA CYS A 103 5.06 16.03 -0.58
C CYS A 103 6.05 15.88 0.59
N ARG A 104 5.66 16.31 1.79
CA ARG A 104 6.48 16.20 3.01
C ARG A 104 6.69 14.75 3.46
N ILE A 105 5.64 13.91 3.38
CA ILE A 105 5.74 12.47 3.64
C ILE A 105 6.72 11.84 2.64
N SER A 106 6.54 12.09 1.33
CA SER A 106 7.44 11.57 0.30
C SER A 106 8.89 12.03 0.51
N ALA A 107 9.11 13.31 0.80
CA ALA A 107 10.45 13.85 1.03
C ALA A 107 11.15 13.18 2.22
N HIS A 108 10.42 12.97 3.32
CA HIS A 108 10.95 12.25 4.49
C HIS A 108 11.34 10.81 4.14
N LEU A 109 10.43 10.08 3.48
CA LEU A 109 10.63 8.67 3.12
C LEU A 109 11.75 8.48 2.09
N GLN A 110 11.82 9.33 1.07
CA GLN A 110 12.92 9.31 0.09
C GLN A 110 14.26 9.67 0.73
N GLY A 111 14.24 10.47 1.81
CA GLY A 111 15.42 10.84 2.59
C GLY A 111 15.89 9.78 3.59
N LEU A 112 15.24 8.61 3.67
CA LEU A 112 15.68 7.52 4.55
C LEU A 112 16.94 6.84 4.02
N SER A 113 17.02 6.63 2.71
CA SER A 113 18.14 5.98 2.02
C SER A 113 18.04 6.21 0.53
N ASP A 114 19.19 6.25 -0.17
CA ASP A 114 19.26 6.32 -1.63
C ASP A 114 18.57 5.15 -2.34
N LYS A 115 18.28 4.06 -1.61
CA LYS A 115 17.59 2.87 -2.11
C LYS A 115 16.08 2.89 -1.82
N THR A 116 15.58 3.75 -0.94
CA THR A 116 14.16 3.81 -0.63
C THR A 116 13.37 4.33 -1.83
N ARG A 117 12.35 3.58 -2.24
CA ARG A 117 11.40 3.96 -3.29
C ARG A 117 10.05 4.26 -2.65
N VAL A 118 9.39 5.28 -3.15
CA VAL A 118 8.08 5.70 -2.65
C VAL A 118 7.07 5.62 -3.78
N ILE A 119 5.94 4.99 -3.51
CA ILE A 119 4.77 4.97 -4.38
C ILE A 119 3.63 5.65 -3.63
N LEU A 120 3.03 6.68 -4.21
CA LEU A 120 1.78 7.25 -3.72
C LEU A 120 0.61 6.54 -4.40
N THR A 121 -0.47 6.32 -3.65
CA THR A 121 -1.69 5.69 -4.16
C THR A 121 -2.85 6.68 -4.01
N THR A 122 -3.60 6.93 -5.09
CA THR A 122 -4.83 7.72 -5.00
C THR A 122 -5.91 6.94 -4.25
N ALA A 123 -6.78 7.62 -3.50
CA ALA A 123 -7.98 6.98 -2.96
C ALA A 123 -8.84 6.40 -4.10
N PRO A 124 -9.52 5.26 -3.94
CA PRO A 124 -10.45 4.79 -4.96
C PRO A 124 -11.65 5.75 -5.09
N PRO A 125 -12.48 5.60 -6.12
CA PRO A 125 -13.74 6.32 -6.19
C PRO A 125 -14.64 6.01 -4.99
N ILE A 126 -15.55 6.94 -4.70
CA ILE A 126 -16.59 6.74 -3.69
C ILE A 126 -17.89 6.39 -4.41
N TYR A 127 -18.65 5.43 -3.87
CA TYR A 127 -20.01 5.16 -4.32
C TYR A 127 -20.99 5.60 -3.23
N GLU A 128 -21.55 6.79 -3.41
CA GLU A 128 -22.38 7.47 -2.40
C GLU A 128 -23.60 6.66 -1.94
N PRO A 129 -24.35 5.95 -2.81
CA PRO A 129 -25.48 5.13 -2.37
C PRO A 129 -25.08 4.04 -1.36
N ALA A 130 -24.03 3.27 -1.63
CA ALA A 130 -23.55 2.25 -0.70
C ALA A 130 -22.96 2.88 0.57
N ARG A 131 -22.33 4.06 0.45
CA ARG A 131 -21.80 4.80 1.61
C ARG A 131 -22.91 5.24 2.56
N LEU A 132 -24.02 5.76 2.03
CA LEU A 132 -25.20 6.13 2.82
C LEU A 132 -25.83 4.92 3.50
N GLU A 133 -25.91 3.79 2.80
CA GLU A 133 -26.46 2.56 3.38
C GLU A 133 -25.55 2.00 4.48
N ALA A 134 -24.22 2.04 4.30
CA ALA A 134 -23.28 1.71 5.37
C ALA A 134 -23.42 2.66 6.58
N GLY A 135 -23.68 3.95 6.31
CA GLY A 135 -24.03 4.94 7.34
C GLY A 135 -25.31 4.56 8.10
N ARG A 136 -26.37 4.17 7.38
CA ARG A 136 -27.64 3.70 7.95
C ARG A 136 -27.43 2.47 8.83
N ALA A 137 -26.74 1.46 8.33
CA ALA A 137 -26.48 0.22 9.06
C ALA A 137 -25.75 0.47 10.40
N LYS A 138 -24.85 1.46 10.43
CA LYS A 138 -24.04 1.77 11.62
C LYS A 138 -24.70 2.77 12.59
N HIS A 139 -25.50 3.71 12.09
CA HIS A 139 -25.98 4.87 12.85
C HIS A 139 -27.48 5.14 12.71
N GLY A 140 -28.24 4.21 12.12
CA GLY A 140 -29.67 4.35 11.86
C GLY A 140 -29.99 5.49 10.89
N GLU A 141 -31.22 6.03 10.98
CA GLU A 141 -31.71 7.11 10.10
C GLU A 141 -30.86 8.38 10.12
N LYS A 142 -30.09 8.63 11.19
CA LYS A 142 -29.15 9.77 11.24
C LYS A 142 -27.98 9.55 10.27
N GLY A 143 -27.48 8.32 10.17
CA GLY A 143 -26.41 7.96 9.24
C GLY A 143 -26.86 7.99 7.77
N ALA A 144 -28.11 7.59 7.51
CA ALA A 144 -28.69 7.62 6.16
C ALA A 144 -28.81 9.03 5.54
N LYS A 145 -28.78 10.07 6.38
CA LYS A 145 -28.88 11.48 5.97
C LYS A 145 -27.52 12.18 5.93
N TYR A 146 -26.45 11.51 6.36
CA TYR A 146 -25.13 12.10 6.49
C TYR A 146 -24.16 11.48 5.48
N LEU A 147 -24.04 12.15 4.33
CA LEU A 147 -23.02 11.80 3.34
C LEU A 147 -21.69 12.43 3.75
N ASP A 148 -20.72 11.60 4.15
CA ASP A 148 -19.44 12.08 4.67
C ASP A 148 -18.38 12.33 3.59
N ARG A 149 -18.56 11.76 2.39
CA ARG A 149 -17.65 11.84 1.23
C ARG A 149 -18.42 11.75 -0.08
N THR A 150 -17.83 12.27 -1.17
CA THR A 150 -18.35 12.13 -2.53
C THR A 150 -17.24 11.72 -3.50
N ASN A 151 -17.62 11.14 -4.64
CA ASN A 151 -16.67 10.80 -5.70
C ASN A 151 -16.06 12.05 -6.34
N GLU A 152 -16.82 13.15 -6.41
CA GLU A 152 -16.32 14.44 -6.88
C GLU A 152 -15.13 14.92 -6.03
N ARG A 153 -15.28 14.86 -4.69
CA ARG A 153 -14.17 15.18 -3.79
C ARG A 153 -13.04 14.16 -3.94
N ALA A 154 -13.34 12.87 -4.01
CA ALA A 154 -12.31 11.86 -4.23
C ALA A 154 -11.47 12.14 -5.51
N CYS A 155 -12.11 12.58 -6.60
CA CYS A 155 -11.44 12.99 -7.83
C CYS A 155 -10.48 14.17 -7.60
N GLN A 156 -10.90 15.20 -6.86
CA GLN A 156 -10.04 16.35 -6.53
C GLN A 156 -8.80 15.92 -5.73
N TYR A 157 -8.95 15.03 -4.74
CA TYR A 157 -7.83 14.52 -3.94
C TYR A 157 -6.96 13.55 -4.73
N ALA A 158 -7.53 12.73 -5.61
CA ALA A 158 -6.75 11.91 -6.54
C ALA A 158 -5.87 12.78 -7.45
N ALA A 159 -6.41 13.88 -7.98
CA ALA A 159 -5.63 14.84 -8.78
C ALA A 159 -4.50 15.49 -7.96
N ALA A 160 -4.75 15.86 -6.70
CA ALA A 160 -3.70 16.37 -5.81
C ALA A 160 -2.61 15.34 -5.52
N CYS A 161 -2.99 14.09 -5.26
CA CYS A 161 -2.05 12.99 -5.05
C CYS A 161 -1.16 12.75 -6.29
N ARG A 162 -1.74 12.76 -7.49
CA ARG A 162 -0.97 12.69 -8.75
C ARG A 162 0.02 13.84 -8.91
N ARG A 163 -0.40 15.08 -8.60
CA ARG A 163 0.50 16.25 -8.63
C ARG A 163 1.62 16.14 -7.60
N ALA A 164 1.33 15.67 -6.39
CA ALA A 164 2.35 15.44 -5.36
C ALA A 164 3.36 14.37 -5.81
N ALA A 165 2.89 13.24 -6.35
CA ALA A 165 3.76 12.19 -6.87
C ALA A 165 4.70 12.73 -7.97
N HIS A 166 4.15 13.46 -8.94
CA HIS A 166 4.92 14.10 -9.99
C HIS A 166 5.95 15.09 -9.44
N ARG A 167 5.56 15.98 -8.50
CA ARG A 167 6.47 16.96 -7.88
C ARG A 167 7.65 16.29 -7.17
N MET A 168 7.41 15.13 -6.55
CA MET A 168 8.42 14.40 -5.77
C MET A 168 9.18 13.35 -6.58
N GLY A 169 8.85 13.14 -7.86
CA GLY A 169 9.39 12.02 -8.64
C GLY A 169 9.07 10.65 -8.03
N ALA A 170 7.99 10.55 -7.26
CA ALA A 170 7.54 9.29 -6.66
C ALA A 170 6.73 8.48 -7.68
N GLY A 171 6.69 7.15 -7.49
CA GLY A 171 5.77 6.30 -8.23
C GLY A 171 4.32 6.63 -7.89
N ILE A 172 3.39 6.30 -8.79
CA ILE A 172 1.96 6.61 -8.62
C ILE A 172 1.09 5.42 -9.02
N ILE A 173 0.15 5.07 -8.16
CA ILE A 173 -0.96 4.17 -8.48
C ILE A 173 -2.23 5.01 -8.53
N ASP A 174 -2.80 5.18 -9.73
CA ASP A 174 -4.03 5.93 -9.92
C ASP A 174 -5.29 5.05 -9.75
N LEU A 175 -5.48 4.57 -8.52
CA LEU A 175 -6.57 3.66 -8.18
C LEU A 175 -7.96 4.28 -8.40
N TRP A 176 -8.12 5.60 -8.24
CA TRP A 176 -9.35 6.31 -8.57
C TRP A 176 -9.79 6.03 -10.00
N THR A 177 -8.86 6.09 -10.95
CA THR A 177 -9.14 5.81 -12.36
C THR A 177 -9.25 4.31 -12.62
N SER A 178 -8.32 3.51 -12.10
CA SER A 178 -8.24 2.07 -12.41
C SER A 178 -9.43 1.27 -11.90
N ILE A 179 -10.01 1.63 -10.75
CA ILE A 179 -11.24 1.01 -10.24
C ILE A 179 -12.43 1.35 -11.15
N GLN A 180 -12.57 2.61 -11.60
CA GLN A 180 -13.71 3.02 -12.44
C GLN A 180 -13.69 2.42 -13.85
N ARG A 181 -12.57 1.84 -14.28
CA ARG A 181 -12.48 1.07 -15.53
C ARG A 181 -13.06 -0.34 -15.42
N GLN A 182 -13.28 -0.84 -14.20
CA GLN A 182 -13.88 -2.15 -14.00
C GLN A 182 -15.39 -2.09 -14.22
N PRO A 183 -15.99 -3.11 -14.88
CA PRO A 183 -17.43 -3.28 -14.90
C PRO A 183 -17.99 -3.37 -13.48
N ASP A 184 -19.11 -2.68 -13.26
CA ASP A 184 -19.86 -2.68 -11.99
C ASP A 184 -19.01 -2.36 -10.75
N TRP A 185 -17.94 -1.56 -10.92
CA TRP A 185 -16.95 -1.27 -9.87
C TRP A 185 -17.58 -0.79 -8.56
N GLN A 186 -18.73 -0.13 -8.62
CA GLN A 186 -19.48 0.40 -7.49
C GLN A 186 -19.80 -0.68 -6.45
N THR A 187 -20.09 -1.91 -6.90
CA THR A 187 -20.47 -3.05 -6.06
C THR A 187 -19.48 -4.20 -6.14
N SER A 188 -18.76 -4.32 -7.26
CA SER A 188 -17.78 -5.38 -7.47
C SER A 188 -16.45 -5.06 -6.78
N CYS A 189 -16.01 -3.79 -6.83
CA CYS A 189 -14.70 -3.37 -6.32
C CYS A 189 -14.76 -2.73 -4.93
N LEU A 190 -15.94 -2.33 -4.45
CA LEU A 190 -16.13 -1.67 -3.16
C LEU A 190 -17.10 -2.43 -2.26
N THR A 191 -16.83 -2.47 -0.95
CA THR A 191 -17.68 -3.18 0.04
C THR A 191 -18.74 -2.29 0.67
N ASP A 192 -18.38 -1.06 1.03
CA ASP A 192 -19.24 -0.11 1.75
C ASP A 192 -19.32 1.26 1.05
N GLY A 193 -19.10 1.25 -0.27
CA GLY A 193 -18.99 2.44 -1.10
C GLY A 193 -17.66 3.21 -0.94
N MET A 194 -16.70 2.67 -0.19
CA MET A 194 -15.38 3.27 -0.03
C MET A 194 -14.26 2.23 0.08
N HIS A 195 -14.40 1.21 0.93
CA HIS A 195 -13.36 0.20 1.15
C HIS A 195 -13.29 -0.82 0.02
N LEU A 196 -12.08 -1.31 -0.30
CA LEU A 196 -11.88 -2.28 -1.36
C LEU A 196 -12.49 -3.64 -1.01
N SER A 197 -13.14 -4.26 -1.98
CA SER A 197 -13.47 -5.69 -1.96
C SER A 197 -12.23 -6.53 -2.31
N ALA A 198 -12.39 -7.86 -2.39
CA ALA A 198 -11.35 -8.73 -2.93
C ALA A 198 -11.00 -8.39 -4.39
N GLN A 199 -12.00 -8.08 -5.22
CA GLN A 199 -11.77 -7.67 -6.61
C GLN A 199 -11.09 -6.30 -6.69
N GLY A 200 -11.53 -5.32 -5.88
CA GLY A 200 -10.86 -4.01 -5.82
C GLY A 200 -9.41 -4.12 -5.31
N SER A 201 -9.14 -5.05 -4.39
CA SER A 201 -7.80 -5.39 -3.93
C SER A 201 -6.96 -6.03 -5.03
N GLY A 202 -7.55 -6.88 -5.88
CA GLY A 202 -6.90 -7.42 -7.08
C GLY A 202 -6.42 -6.31 -8.01
N VAL A 203 -7.28 -5.33 -8.33
CA VAL A 203 -6.91 -4.16 -9.14
C VAL A 203 -5.76 -3.38 -8.51
N MET A 204 -5.80 -3.13 -7.20
CA MET A 204 -4.71 -2.45 -6.49
C MET A 204 -3.38 -3.20 -6.63
N LEU A 205 -3.38 -4.52 -6.46
CA LEU A 205 -2.19 -5.34 -6.60
C LEU A 205 -1.65 -5.31 -8.05
N GLU A 206 -2.52 -5.46 -9.04
CA GLU A 206 -2.13 -5.40 -10.45
C GLU A 206 -1.46 -4.06 -10.80
N GLU A 207 -2.04 -2.94 -10.37
CA GLU A 207 -1.49 -1.63 -10.63
C GLU A 207 -0.15 -1.41 -9.89
N LEU A 208 -0.02 -1.91 -8.66
CA LEU A 208 1.26 -1.90 -7.95
C LEU A 208 2.33 -2.68 -8.73
N LEU A 209 2.02 -3.89 -9.19
CA LEU A 209 2.97 -4.71 -9.94
C LEU A 209 3.37 -4.06 -11.27
N LYS A 210 2.43 -3.40 -11.98
CA LYS A 210 2.76 -2.61 -13.18
C LYS A 210 3.75 -1.50 -12.86
N VAL A 211 3.51 -0.71 -11.80
CA VAL A 211 4.44 0.34 -11.38
C VAL A 211 5.82 -0.22 -11.06
N LEU A 212 5.90 -1.35 -10.33
CA LEU A 212 7.17 -1.98 -10.00
C LEU A 212 7.90 -2.50 -11.24
N LYS A 213 7.18 -3.09 -12.19
CA LYS A 213 7.72 -3.63 -13.45
C LYS A 213 8.25 -2.55 -14.37
N ASP A 214 7.50 -1.46 -14.51
CA ASP A 214 7.82 -0.37 -15.46
C ASP A 214 8.82 0.63 -14.88
N SER A 215 9.09 0.57 -13.57
CA SER A 215 10.05 1.46 -12.92
C SER A 215 11.49 1.19 -13.39
N PRO A 216 12.30 2.24 -13.60
CA PRO A 216 13.72 2.08 -13.95
C PRO A 216 14.61 1.82 -12.72
N TRP A 217 14.02 1.40 -11.59
CA TRP A 217 14.75 1.29 -10.32
C TRP A 217 15.73 0.13 -10.33
N GLN A 218 16.93 0.37 -9.80
CA GLN A 218 17.97 -0.63 -9.62
C GLN A 218 18.34 -0.76 -8.14
N PRO A 219 18.32 -1.98 -7.56
CA PRO A 219 17.78 -3.22 -8.17
C PRO A 219 16.27 -3.12 -8.41
N SER A 220 15.75 -3.92 -9.35
CA SER A 220 14.30 -4.01 -9.56
C SER A 220 13.61 -4.57 -8.33
N LEU A 221 12.46 -3.99 -8.00
CA LEU A 221 11.62 -4.41 -6.88
C LEU A 221 10.43 -5.27 -7.33
N HIS A 222 10.35 -5.64 -8.60
CA HIS A 222 9.34 -6.56 -9.11
C HIS A 222 9.70 -8.01 -8.74
N TYR A 223 8.74 -8.79 -8.24
CA TYR A 223 8.97 -10.13 -7.68
C TYR A 223 9.72 -11.10 -8.62
N ASP A 224 9.48 -11.04 -9.92
CA ASP A 224 10.17 -11.88 -10.93
C ASP A 224 11.69 -11.64 -10.96
N ALA A 225 12.14 -10.43 -10.63
CA ALA A 225 13.55 -10.05 -10.67
C ALA A 225 14.25 -10.17 -9.30
N MET A 226 13.48 -10.37 -8.23
CA MET A 226 14.04 -10.49 -6.88
C MET A 226 14.50 -11.92 -6.59
N PRO A 227 15.73 -12.11 -6.05
CA PRO A 227 16.20 -13.43 -5.67
C PRO A 227 15.36 -14.00 -4.52
N GLU A 228 15.14 -15.32 -4.52
CA GLU A 228 14.64 -16.01 -3.34
C GLU A 228 15.74 -16.12 -2.29
N ASP A 229 15.37 -16.04 -1.02
CA ASP A 229 16.28 -16.27 0.08
C ASP A 229 16.47 -17.75 0.36
N LEU A 230 17.71 -18.06 0.77
CA LEU A 230 18.13 -19.36 1.31
C LEU A 230 17.54 -20.53 0.51
N LEU A 231 17.99 -20.70 -0.74
CA LEU A 231 17.83 -21.97 -1.47
C LEU A 231 18.62 -23.05 -0.72
N GLY A 232 18.03 -23.59 0.34
CA GLY A 232 18.53 -24.79 1.00
C GLY A 232 18.33 -26.00 0.09
N PRO A 233 19.09 -27.10 0.31
CA PRO A 233 18.88 -28.34 -0.42
C PRO A 233 17.41 -28.77 -0.31
N HIS A 234 16.84 -29.20 -1.42
CA HIS A 234 15.45 -29.66 -1.50
C HIS A 234 15.24 -30.78 -0.45
N ILE A 235 14.06 -30.88 0.15
CA ILE A 235 13.75 -31.99 1.10
C ILE A 235 14.00 -33.38 0.48
N TYR A 236 13.96 -33.47 -0.85
CA TYR A 236 14.26 -34.69 -1.59
C TYR A 236 15.75 -34.95 -1.76
N ASN A 237 16.64 -33.97 -1.63
CA ASN A 237 18.09 -34.20 -1.60
C ASN A 237 18.48 -35.06 -0.38
N PHE A 238 17.67 -35.07 0.68
CA PHE A 238 17.85 -35.96 1.84
C PHE A 238 17.17 -37.33 1.70
N LEU A 239 16.21 -37.47 0.78
CA LEU A 239 15.48 -38.71 0.52
C LEU A 239 16.06 -39.51 -0.65
N HIS A 240 16.67 -38.80 -1.60
CA HIS A 240 17.39 -39.31 -2.75
C HIS A 240 18.60 -38.39 -2.97
N PRO A 241 19.75 -38.66 -2.33
CA PRO A 241 20.99 -38.02 -2.73
C PRO A 241 21.20 -38.29 -4.22
N CYS A 242 21.50 -37.26 -5.00
CA CYS A 242 21.89 -37.47 -6.39
C CYS A 242 23.24 -38.21 -6.37
N GLU A 243 23.52 -39.09 -7.34
CA GLU A 243 24.75 -39.91 -7.32
C GLU A 243 26.03 -39.05 -7.24
N GLU A 244 25.97 -37.79 -7.70
CA GLU A 244 27.05 -36.80 -7.57
C GLU A 244 27.37 -36.43 -6.11
N ASP A 245 26.37 -36.39 -5.20
CA ASP A 245 26.57 -36.09 -3.78
C ASP A 245 27.25 -37.25 -3.01
N VAL A 246 27.22 -38.46 -3.56
CA VAL A 246 27.82 -39.67 -2.96
C VAL A 246 29.30 -39.80 -3.32
N GLU A 247 29.74 -39.22 -4.43
CA GLU A 247 31.16 -39.23 -4.83
C GLU A 247 32.00 -38.24 -4.00
N GLU A 248 31.51 -37.04 -3.69
CA GLU A 248 32.24 -36.09 -2.82
C GLU A 248 32.42 -36.62 -1.38
N ALA A 249 31.45 -37.39 -0.88
CA ALA A 249 31.55 -38.04 0.43
C ALA A 249 32.54 -39.22 0.46
N ARG A 250 32.86 -39.82 -0.69
CA ARG A 250 33.85 -40.90 -0.82
C ARG A 250 35.29 -40.42 -1.07
N VAL A 251 35.46 -39.22 -1.59
CA VAL A 251 36.78 -38.62 -1.82
C VAL A 251 37.32 -37.93 -0.56
N SER A 252 36.47 -37.69 0.43
CA SER A 252 36.79 -36.99 1.68
C SER A 252 36.94 -37.91 2.91
N SER A 253 36.90 -39.24 2.74
CA SER A 253 37.17 -40.27 3.76
C SER A 253 38.43 -41.07 3.46
#